data_AF-A0A2G8B7J3-F1
#
_entry.id   AF-A0A2G8B7J3-F1
#
_cell.length_a   1.000
_cell.length_b   1.000
_cell.length_c   1.000
_cell.angle_alpha   90.00
_cell.angle_beta   90.00
_cell.angle_gamma   90.00
#
_symmetry.space_group_name_H-M   'P 1'
#
loop_
_entity.id
_entity.type
_entity.pdbx_description
1 polymer ?
#
loop_
_entity_poly.entity_id
_entity_poly.type
_entity_poly.pdbx_seq_one_letter_code
_entity_poly.pdbx_strand_id
1 'polypeptide(L)'
;MRTAVVRVNVDPSGALTPTQLDRGMTTLLQFARAADAEVVQSDLAAKPVNRREVQLLISGNDADSVRQTAIGLCSNAFGTNPVAGVITYVSRGTDDDARGVLSGFGLTGEIRRVAGDDGYDIVYVTLRQADLERVPESRIHTALEASLNCEVHILTK
;
A
#
# COMPACT_ATOMS: atom_id res chain seq x y z
N MET A 1 9.53 5.90 2.32
CA MET A 1 8.48 5.03 2.88
C MET A 1 7.65 4.46 1.73
N ARG A 2 7.04 3.27 1.90
CA ARG A 2 6.14 2.72 0.88
C ARG A 2 4.85 3.53 0.83
N THR A 3 4.18 3.49 -0.32
CA THR A 3 2.84 4.06 -0.47
C THR A 3 1.83 2.93 -0.48
N ALA A 4 0.99 2.89 0.54
CA ALA A 4 -0.15 2.00 0.61
C ALA A 4 -1.29 2.51 -0.27
N VAL A 5 -1.98 1.58 -0.91
CA VAL A 5 -3.21 1.80 -1.66
C VAL A 5 -4.35 1.17 -0.87
N VAL A 6 -5.24 2.01 -0.36
CA VAL A 6 -6.40 1.57 0.41
C VAL A 6 -7.66 1.82 -0.39
N ARG A 7 -8.39 0.76 -0.72
CA ARG A 7 -9.75 0.88 -1.27
C ARG A 7 -10.73 0.91 -0.11
N VAL A 8 -11.59 1.91 -0.08
CA VAL A 8 -12.57 2.08 0.99
C VAL A 8 -13.95 2.21 0.37
N ASN A 9 -14.86 1.29 0.68
CA ASN A 9 -16.27 1.47 0.39
C ASN A 9 -16.82 2.51 1.38
N VAL A 10 -17.23 3.66 0.86
CA VAL A 10 -17.64 4.81 1.68
C VAL A 10 -19.14 4.83 1.99
N ASP A 11 -19.94 4.00 1.34
CA ASP A 11 -21.38 3.89 1.64
C ASP A 11 -21.87 2.46 1.43
N PRO A 12 -21.46 1.52 2.32
CA PRO A 12 -21.87 0.12 2.19
C PRO A 12 -23.39 -0.08 2.26
N SER A 13 -24.10 0.81 2.96
CA SER A 13 -25.56 0.79 3.08
C SER A 13 -26.31 1.34 1.86
N GLY A 14 -25.66 2.14 1.02
CA GLY A 14 -26.32 2.84 -0.09
C GLY A 14 -27.21 4.00 0.36
N ALA A 15 -26.99 4.55 1.55
CA ALA A 15 -27.85 5.55 2.16
C ALA A 15 -27.63 6.96 1.58
N LEU A 16 -26.48 7.20 0.95
CA LEU A 16 -26.12 8.52 0.44
C LEU A 16 -26.73 8.76 -0.94
N THR A 17 -27.30 9.95 -1.09
CA THR A 17 -27.74 10.51 -2.37
C THR A 17 -26.54 10.96 -3.22
N PRO A 18 -26.69 11.11 -4.55
CA PRO A 18 -25.61 11.63 -5.41
C PRO A 18 -25.00 12.94 -4.92
N THR A 19 -25.82 13.92 -4.52
CA THR A 19 -25.33 15.21 -4.02
C THR A 19 -24.54 15.07 -2.71
N GLN A 20 -24.90 14.11 -1.85
CA GLN A 20 -24.13 13.83 -0.64
C GLN A 20 -22.79 13.15 -0.95
N LEU A 21 -22.75 12.26 -1.96
CA LEU A 21 -21.51 11.65 -2.43
C LEU A 21 -20.55 12.69 -3.00
N ASP A 22 -21.03 13.63 -3.81
CA ASP A 22 -20.20 14.70 -4.40
C ASP A 22 -19.63 15.64 -3.33
N ARG A 23 -20.46 16.00 -2.34
CA ARG A 23 -20.01 16.79 -1.18
C ARG A 23 -18.97 16.03 -0.36
N GLY A 24 -19.23 14.75 -0.07
CA GLY A 24 -18.29 13.89 0.65
C GLY A 24 -16.96 13.74 -0.08
N MET A 25 -16.95 13.59 -1.41
CA MET A 25 -15.72 13.57 -2.20
C MET A 25 -14.95 14.88 -2.12
N THR A 26 -15.65 16.02 -2.18
CA THR A 26 -15.01 17.34 -2.03
C THR A 26 -14.35 17.50 -0.66
N THR A 27 -15.05 17.10 0.40
CA THR A 27 -14.52 17.11 1.78
C THR A 27 -13.36 16.13 1.95
N LEU A 28 -13.46 14.92 1.40
CA LEU A 28 -12.39 13.92 1.47
C LEU A 28 -11.11 14.45 0.83
N LEU A 29 -11.19 15.12 -0.33
CA LEU A 29 -10.03 15.71 -0.98
C LEU A 29 -9.32 16.76 -0.10
N GLN A 30 -10.08 17.51 0.70
CA GLN A 30 -9.51 18.47 1.65
C GLN A 30 -8.82 17.77 2.82
N PHE A 31 -9.48 16.78 3.43
CA PHE A 31 -8.91 16.02 4.55
C PHE A 31 -7.68 15.20 4.14
N ALA A 32 -7.70 14.58 2.97
CA ALA A 32 -6.58 13.80 2.46
C ALA A 32 -5.34 14.68 2.28
N ARG A 33 -5.49 15.88 1.68
CA ARG A 33 -4.38 16.84 1.56
C ARG A 33 -3.79 17.25 2.91
N ALA A 34 -4.65 17.50 3.90
CA ALA A 34 -4.20 17.84 5.25
C ALA A 34 -3.47 16.68 5.96
N ALA A 35 -3.73 15.44 5.55
CA ALA A 35 -3.11 14.22 6.05
C ALA A 35 -1.94 13.71 5.18
N ASP A 36 -1.47 14.50 4.21
CA ASP A 36 -0.45 14.09 3.23
C ASP A 36 -0.79 12.78 2.47
N ALA A 37 -2.08 12.61 2.19
CA ALA A 37 -2.63 11.49 1.43
C ALA A 37 -3.20 11.97 0.09
N GLU A 38 -3.15 11.10 -0.91
CA GLU A 38 -3.77 11.35 -2.21
C GLU A 38 -5.05 10.52 -2.36
N VAL A 39 -5.98 11.00 -3.18
CA VAL A 39 -7.23 10.30 -3.49
C VAL A 39 -7.35 10.19 -5.00
N VAL A 40 -7.52 8.98 -5.50
CA VAL A 40 -7.90 8.76 -6.89
C VAL A 40 -9.38 9.08 -7.02
N GLN A 41 -9.68 10.14 -7.75
CA GLN A 41 -11.05 10.57 -7.97
C GLN A 41 -11.85 9.48 -8.70
N SER A 42 -13.09 9.31 -8.27
CA SER A 42 -14.04 8.40 -8.86
C SER A 42 -15.42 9.04 -8.80
N ASP A 43 -16.19 8.89 -9.88
CA ASP A 43 -17.62 9.18 -9.84
C ASP A 43 -18.31 8.05 -9.04
N LEU A 44 -18.64 8.35 -7.78
CA LEU A 44 -19.30 7.40 -6.88
C LEU A 44 -20.79 7.27 -7.19
N ALA A 45 -21.43 8.32 -7.71
CA ALA A 45 -22.85 8.32 -8.01
C ALA A 45 -23.17 7.42 -9.21
N ALA A 46 -22.26 7.33 -10.17
CA ALA A 46 -22.35 6.41 -11.30
C ALA A 46 -22.07 4.94 -10.96
N LYS A 47 -21.61 4.62 -9.74
CA LYS A 47 -21.27 3.26 -9.32
C LYS A 47 -22.40 2.58 -8.55
N PRO A 48 -22.57 1.26 -8.69
CA PRO A 48 -23.48 0.50 -7.83
C PRO A 48 -23.01 0.58 -6.38
N VAL A 49 -23.96 0.47 -5.44
CA VAL A 49 -23.73 0.65 -3.99
C VAL A 49 -22.53 -0.18 -3.48
N ASN A 50 -22.45 -1.44 -3.88
CA ASN A 50 -21.36 -2.34 -3.47
C ASN A 50 -19.97 -1.98 -4.04
N ARG A 51 -19.89 -0.97 -4.92
CA ARG A 51 -18.64 -0.48 -5.53
C ARG A 51 -18.48 1.03 -5.38
N ARG A 52 -19.19 1.68 -4.44
CA ARG A 52 -18.93 3.07 -4.06
C ARG A 52 -17.63 3.17 -3.28
N GLU A 53 -16.53 2.87 -3.96
CA GLU A 53 -15.19 2.80 -3.42
C GLU A 53 -14.35 4.00 -3.85
N VAL A 54 -13.62 4.55 -2.88
CA VAL A 54 -12.53 5.49 -3.14
C VAL A 54 -11.19 4.77 -2.96
N GLN A 55 -10.17 5.23 -3.67
CA GLN A 55 -8.81 4.74 -3.50
C GLN A 55 -7.95 5.85 -2.90
N LEU A 56 -7.41 5.60 -1.71
CA LEU A 56 -6.46 6.48 -1.03
C LEU A 56 -5.03 5.96 -1.19
N LEU A 57 -4.10 6.86 -1.47
CA LEU A 57 -2.67 6.60 -1.42
C LEU A 57 -2.11 7.25 -0.16
N ILE A 58 -1.58 6.44 0.74
CA ILE A 58 -1.10 6.88 2.06
C ILE A 58 0.33 6.38 2.25
N SER A 59 1.25 7.29 2.59
CA SER A 59 2.61 6.92 2.95
C SER A 59 2.63 6.21 4.30
N GLY A 60 3.16 5.00 4.36
CA GLY A 60 3.23 4.23 5.61
C GLY A 60 3.50 2.76 5.38
N ASN A 61 4.06 2.08 6.37
CA ASN A 61 4.42 0.66 6.29
C ASN A 61 3.57 -0.23 7.21
N ASP A 62 2.90 0.36 8.22
CA ASP A 62 1.98 -0.35 9.10
C ASP A 62 0.58 -0.38 8.50
N ALA A 63 0.11 -1.57 8.13
CA ALA A 63 -1.18 -1.75 7.48
C ALA A 63 -2.35 -1.33 8.37
N ASP A 64 -2.24 -1.51 9.69
CA ASP A 64 -3.32 -1.16 10.62
C ASP A 64 -3.43 0.35 10.79
N SER A 65 -2.31 1.05 11.02
CA SER A 65 -2.29 2.52 11.06
C SER A 65 -2.81 3.15 9.76
N VAL A 66 -2.37 2.64 8.60
CA VAL A 66 -2.84 3.07 7.29
C VAL A 66 -4.35 2.82 7.13
N ARG A 67 -4.84 1.65 7.54
CA ARG A 67 -6.27 1.30 7.51
C ARG A 67 -7.09 2.27 8.34
N GLN A 68 -6.68 2.53 9.58
CA GLN A 68 -7.39 3.41 10.49
C GLN A 68 -7.42 4.84 9.96
N THR A 69 -6.32 5.31 9.38
CA THR A 69 -6.24 6.63 8.75
C THR A 69 -7.24 6.73 7.59
N ALA A 70 -7.25 5.75 6.68
CA ALA A 70 -8.16 5.73 5.54
C ALA A 70 -9.64 5.70 5.97
N ILE A 71 -10.00 4.85 6.93
CA ILE A 71 -11.36 4.76 7.47
C ILE A 71 -11.75 6.07 8.14
N GLY A 72 -10.88 6.66 8.96
CA GLY A 72 -11.14 7.92 9.64
C GLY A 72 -11.40 9.07 8.68
N LEU A 73 -10.57 9.21 7.64
CA LEU A 73 -10.75 10.21 6.59
C LEU A 73 -12.09 10.06 5.88
N CYS A 74 -12.44 8.84 5.47
CA CYS A 74 -13.72 8.57 4.81
C CYS A 74 -14.92 8.76 5.74
N SER A 75 -14.82 8.31 7.00
CA SER A 75 -15.90 8.44 7.98
C SER A 75 -16.21 9.91 8.23
N ASN A 76 -15.19 10.74 8.38
CA ASN A 76 -15.35 12.17 8.59
C ASN A 76 -15.92 12.90 7.36
N ALA A 77 -15.54 12.44 6.15
CA ALA A 77 -15.99 13.08 4.91
C ALA A 77 -17.42 12.71 4.52
N PHE A 78 -17.83 11.46 4.74
CA PHE A 78 -19.12 10.93 4.27
C PHE A 78 -20.17 10.77 5.37
N GLY A 79 -19.77 10.76 6.64
CA GLY A 79 -20.69 10.57 7.78
C GLY A 79 -21.32 9.17 7.82
N THR A 80 -20.65 8.17 7.27
CA THR A 80 -21.07 6.77 7.19
C THR A 80 -20.17 5.87 8.05
N ASN A 81 -20.32 4.55 7.93
CA ASN A 81 -19.39 3.55 8.44
C ASN A 81 -18.61 2.92 7.26
N PRO A 82 -17.50 3.52 6.81
CA PRO A 82 -16.75 2.99 5.67
C PRO A 82 -16.10 1.65 5.98
N VAL A 83 -15.93 0.82 4.95
CA VAL A 83 -15.26 -0.47 5.06
C VAL A 83 -14.04 -0.47 4.15
N ALA A 84 -12.86 -0.61 4.75
CA ALA A 84 -11.62 -0.79 4.00
C ALA A 84 -11.50 -2.22 3.45
N GLY A 85 -11.18 -2.33 2.17
CA GLY A 85 -10.81 -3.57 1.51
C GLY A 85 -9.38 -4.00 1.81
N VAL A 86 -8.83 -4.83 0.93
CA VAL A 86 -7.43 -5.25 1.00
C VAL A 86 -6.52 -4.04 0.76
N ILE A 87 -5.51 -3.89 1.62
CA ILE A 87 -4.44 -2.90 1.44
C ILE A 87 -3.39 -3.52 0.54
N THR A 88 -3.06 -2.82 -0.54
CA THR A 88 -1.91 -3.15 -1.38
C THR A 88 -0.87 -2.05 -1.29
N TYR A 89 0.31 -2.25 -1.87
CA TYR A 89 1.39 -1.26 -1.88
C TYR A 89 1.84 -1.01 -3.31
N VAL A 90 2.17 0.24 -3.62
CA VAL A 90 2.78 0.60 -4.91
C VAL A 90 4.23 0.14 -4.88
N SER A 91 4.60 -0.73 -5.82
CA SER A 91 5.98 -1.14 -6.03
C SER A 91 6.68 -0.13 -6.94
N ARG A 92 7.75 0.49 -6.44
CA ARG A 92 8.55 1.49 -7.20
C ARG A 92 10.00 1.06 -7.39
N GLY A 93 10.35 -0.18 -7.06
CA GLY A 93 11.72 -0.66 -7.18
C GLY A 93 12.65 -0.25 -6.04
N THR A 94 12.11 0.35 -4.98
CA THR A 94 12.90 1.03 -3.94
C THR A 94 13.35 0.10 -2.82
N ASP A 95 14.32 0.52 -2.02
CA ASP A 95 14.73 -0.25 -0.83
C ASP A 95 13.61 -0.39 0.20
N ASP A 96 12.66 0.54 0.22
CA ASP A 96 11.48 0.42 1.07
C ASP A 96 10.54 -0.70 0.60
N ASP A 97 10.50 -0.96 -0.71
CA ASP A 97 9.78 -2.11 -1.26
C ASP A 97 10.44 -3.42 -0.83
N ALA A 98 11.78 -3.49 -0.87
CA ALA A 98 12.53 -4.63 -0.34
C ALA A 98 12.23 -4.86 1.15
N ARG A 99 12.32 -3.82 1.99
CA ARG A 99 11.98 -3.90 3.43
C ARG A 99 10.53 -4.35 3.63
N GLY A 100 9.63 -3.87 2.77
CA GLY A 100 8.22 -4.24 2.78
C GLY A 100 7.98 -5.73 2.51
N VAL A 101 8.67 -6.28 1.50
CA VAL A 101 8.64 -7.72 1.20
C VAL A 101 9.17 -8.53 2.39
N LEU A 102 10.34 -8.16 2.93
CA LEU A 102 10.93 -8.85 4.08
C LEU A 102 10.00 -8.83 5.29
N SER A 103 9.43 -7.67 5.63
CA SER A 103 8.45 -7.54 6.71
C SER A 103 7.21 -8.42 6.49
N GLY A 104 6.75 -8.55 5.24
CA GLY A 104 5.65 -9.46 4.87
C GLY A 104 5.92 -10.94 5.15
N PHE A 105 7.19 -11.35 5.16
CA PHE A 105 7.62 -12.68 5.59
C PHE A 105 7.97 -12.76 7.09
N GLY A 106 7.85 -11.65 7.82
CA GLY A 106 8.30 -11.52 9.21
C GLY A 106 9.82 -11.52 9.35
N LEU A 107 10.53 -11.03 8.32
CA LEU A 107 11.99 -11.03 8.23
C LEU A 107 12.55 -9.61 8.34
N THR A 108 13.80 -9.54 8.77
CA THR A 108 14.62 -8.33 8.74
C THR A 108 15.94 -8.64 8.05
N GLY A 109 16.43 -7.71 7.24
CA GLY A 109 17.66 -7.89 6.48
C GLY A 109 18.38 -6.57 6.21
N GLU A 110 19.65 -6.68 5.88
CA GLU A 110 20.44 -5.55 5.36
C GLU A 110 20.27 -5.48 3.85
N ILE A 111 20.04 -4.28 3.33
CA ILE A 111 19.85 -4.04 1.90
C ILE A 111 21.00 -3.17 1.42
N ARG A 112 21.68 -3.64 0.37
CA ARG A 112 22.73 -2.90 -0.32
C ARG A 112 22.44 -2.90 -1.81
N ARG A 113 22.30 -1.70 -2.37
CA ARG A 113 22.05 -1.47 -3.80
C ARG A 113 23.32 -1.01 -4.50
N VAL A 114 23.56 -1.52 -5.69
CA VAL A 114 24.67 -1.11 -6.56
C VAL A 114 24.13 -0.89 -7.96
N ALA A 115 24.59 0.15 -8.65
CA ALA A 115 24.28 0.34 -10.06
C ALA A 115 24.91 -0.81 -10.88
N GLY A 116 24.10 -1.51 -11.68
CA GLY A 116 24.58 -2.52 -12.62
C GLY A 116 24.97 -1.92 -13.97
N ASP A 117 25.62 -2.74 -14.79
CA ASP A 117 26.25 -2.29 -16.04
C ASP A 117 25.22 -2.00 -17.16
N ASP A 118 24.03 -2.61 -17.09
CA ASP A 118 22.95 -2.45 -18.08
C ASP A 118 21.92 -1.37 -17.71
N GLY A 119 22.25 -0.49 -16.76
CA GLY A 119 21.37 0.59 -16.30
C GLY A 119 20.26 0.14 -15.34
N TYR A 120 20.31 -1.10 -14.87
CA TYR A 120 19.49 -1.60 -13.77
C TYR A 120 20.35 -1.80 -12.52
N ASP A 121 19.79 -1.53 -11.36
CA ASP A 121 20.49 -1.83 -10.10
C ASP A 121 20.58 -3.34 -9.84
N ILE A 122 21.56 -3.74 -9.05
CA ILE A 122 21.64 -5.05 -8.41
C ILE A 122 21.45 -4.84 -6.91
N VAL A 123 20.51 -5.58 -6.32
CA VAL A 123 20.19 -5.48 -4.90
C VAL A 123 20.66 -6.72 -4.16
N TYR A 124 21.51 -6.52 -3.17
CA TYR A 124 21.97 -7.54 -2.26
C TYR A 124 21.18 -7.45 -0.96
N VAL A 125 20.60 -8.58 -0.54
CA VAL A 125 19.83 -8.69 0.69
C VAL A 125 20.49 -9.71 1.61
N THR A 126 21.05 -9.24 2.71
CA THR A 126 21.70 -10.12 3.70
C THR A 126 20.71 -10.49 4.80
N LEU A 127 20.43 -11.78 4.94
CA LEU A 127 19.50 -12.38 5.91
C LEU A 127 20.25 -13.26 6.91
N ARG A 128 19.62 -13.53 8.06
CA ARG A 128 20.16 -14.51 9.01
C ARG A 128 19.90 -15.92 8.50
N GLN A 129 20.85 -16.83 8.66
CA GLN A 129 20.67 -18.21 8.23
C GLN A 129 19.42 -18.88 8.84
N ALA A 130 19.15 -18.64 10.11
CA ALA A 130 17.97 -19.18 10.81
C ALA A 130 16.61 -18.72 10.23
N ASP A 131 16.57 -17.56 9.56
CA ASP A 131 15.34 -17.08 8.91
C ASP A 131 15.01 -17.92 7.65
N LEU A 132 16.04 -18.39 6.93
CA LEU A 132 15.90 -19.21 5.73
C LEU A 132 15.49 -20.66 6.02
N GLU A 133 15.72 -21.14 7.23
CA GLU A 133 15.18 -22.42 7.70
C GLU A 133 13.65 -22.38 7.83
N ARG A 134 13.10 -21.19 8.08
CA ARG A 134 11.67 -20.97 8.34
C ARG A 134 10.90 -20.57 7.08
N VAL A 135 11.53 -19.79 6.21
CA VAL A 135 10.95 -19.30 4.94
C VAL A 135 11.90 -19.67 3.80
N PRO A 136 11.47 -20.47 2.81
CA PRO A 136 12.33 -20.85 1.70
C PRO A 136 12.90 -19.63 0.96
N GLU A 137 14.21 -19.64 0.73
CA GLU A 137 14.93 -18.58 0.01
C GLU A 137 14.28 -18.23 -1.32
N SER A 138 13.86 -19.23 -2.10
CA SER A 138 13.22 -19.03 -3.40
C SER A 138 11.94 -18.19 -3.33
N ARG A 139 11.15 -18.30 -2.26
CA ARG A 139 9.94 -17.46 -2.08
C ARG A 139 10.30 -16.01 -1.80
N ILE A 140 11.34 -15.79 -1.01
CA ILE A 140 11.82 -14.45 -0.68
C ILE A 140 12.40 -13.81 -1.94
N HIS A 141 13.25 -14.56 -2.66
CA HIS A 141 13.89 -14.14 -3.89
C HIS A 141 12.86 -13.73 -4.95
N THR A 142 11.90 -14.60 -5.27
CA THR A 142 10.83 -14.28 -6.24
C THR A 142 10.03 -13.05 -5.85
N ALA A 143 9.69 -12.89 -4.56
CA ALA A 143 8.93 -11.73 -4.09
C ALA A 143 9.76 -10.43 -4.18
N LEU A 144 11.05 -10.50 -3.88
CA LEU A 144 11.96 -9.36 -4.01
C LEU A 144 12.15 -8.97 -5.48
N GLU A 145 12.43 -9.90 -6.37
CA GLU A 145 12.57 -9.61 -7.81
C GLU A 145 11.30 -8.99 -8.40
N ALA A 146 10.13 -9.55 -8.07
CA ALA A 146 8.86 -9.02 -8.54
C ALA A 146 8.58 -7.60 -8.02
N SER A 147 8.99 -7.30 -6.78
CA SER A 147 8.76 -5.99 -6.17
C SER A 147 9.80 -4.95 -6.63
N LEU A 148 11.04 -5.39 -6.83
CA LEU A 148 12.16 -4.50 -7.15
C LEU A 148 12.35 -4.29 -8.64
N ASN A 149 11.86 -5.21 -9.47
CA ASN A 149 12.05 -5.23 -10.93
C ASN A 149 13.53 -5.08 -11.33
N CYS A 150 14.41 -5.73 -10.57
CA CYS A 150 15.85 -5.76 -10.79
C CYS A 150 16.45 -7.05 -10.24
N GLU A 151 17.73 -7.29 -10.53
CA GLU A 151 18.43 -8.49 -10.07
C GLU A 151 18.63 -8.47 -8.54
N VAL A 152 18.35 -9.61 -7.90
CA VAL A 152 18.46 -9.76 -6.45
C VAL A 152 19.39 -10.91 -6.07
N HIS A 153 20.33 -10.64 -5.17
CA HIS A 153 21.19 -11.63 -4.54
C HIS A 153 20.88 -11.73 -3.05
N ILE A 154 20.50 -12.92 -2.59
CA ILE A 154 20.33 -13.19 -1.15
C ILE A 154 21.66 -13.70 -0.60
N LEU A 155 22.15 -13.03 0.43
CA LEU A 155 23.35 -13.41 1.17
C LEU A 155 22.95 -13.86 2.59
N THR A 156 23.77 -14.69 3.21
CA THR A 156 23.57 -15.11 4.60
C THR A 156 24.65 -14.55 5.51
N LYS A 157 24.27 -14.31 6.77
CA LYS A 157 25.16 -13.98 7.87
C LYS A 157 24.79 -14.73 9.15
#